data_AF-A0A3D9V9N8-F1
#
_entry.id   AF-A0A3D9V9N8-F1
#
_cell.length_a   1.000
_cell.length_b   1.000
_cell.length_c   1.000
_cell.angle_alpha   90.00
_cell.angle_beta   90.00
_cell.angle_gamma   90.00
#
_symmetry.space_group_name_H-M   'P 1'
#
loop_
_entity.id
_entity.type
_entity.pdbx_description
1 polymer ?
#
loop_
_entity_poly.entity_id
_entity_poly.type
_entity_poly.pdbx_seq_one_letter_code
_entity_poly.pdbx_strand_id
1 'polypeptide(L)'
;MPADFEREVTDRLSLLRTDLDKVTWADGATIRRRGHQRQVRRAATTGAAVVTVVGALGYSAIVGLPYDPVTLATRYLQSSSADRTAVTSPGGTTESSERSPTDSERTSDRSSSTRASGVAVPAPHPTRPGSPEDTSPSPTTPMGTSPEATTPGPTPSTPSTSPSESPSPSTPSESPATTPPSRPDPAASLLTSEEMPKVNDSGTSWTSTGTEDGEGASPASVCQASDLRSLGAVAVARRNFVWGSDAQVAGASVVAVFGSTKEARAASRTYATWLSDCAWGSPHGPNDISVSSGVARWWWIGRELSDGSGEMEIVGLVRRGRAVSVIVWHQAGQDLNYESDPMEPALRAAWNRLSDYTTG
;
A
#
# COMPACT_ATOMS: atom_id res chain seq x y z
N MET A 1 35.60 20.06 38.15
CA MET A 1 34.51 19.09 38.35
C MET A 1 34.56 18.61 39.80
N PRO A 2 33.43 18.48 40.50
CA PRO A 2 33.39 17.91 41.84
C PRO A 2 33.83 16.44 41.79
N ALA A 3 34.70 16.01 42.69
CA ALA A 3 35.20 14.63 42.77
C ALA A 3 34.09 13.59 43.01
N ASP A 4 32.91 14.03 43.44
CA ASP A 4 31.77 13.17 43.75
C ASP A 4 30.96 12.77 42.50
N PHE A 5 31.13 13.47 41.38
CA PHE A 5 30.37 13.21 40.15
C PHE A 5 30.74 11.88 39.49
N GLU A 6 32.03 11.52 39.47
CA GLU A 6 32.47 10.25 38.88
C GLU A 6 31.99 9.05 39.68
N ARG A 7 31.86 9.19 41.00
CA ARG A 7 31.40 8.11 41.88
C ARG A 7 29.91 7.83 41.68
N GLU A 8 29.09 8.87 41.56
CA GLU A 8 27.65 8.72 41.31
C GLU A 8 27.37 8.10 39.92
N VAL A 9 28.13 8.50 38.90
CA VAL A 9 28.00 7.92 37.54
C VAL A 9 28.39 6.44 37.54
N THR A 10 29.46 6.08 38.24
CA THR A 10 29.94 4.70 38.32
C THR A 10 28.92 3.79 39.05
N ASP A 11 28.33 4.27 40.14
CA ASP A 11 27.30 3.52 40.88
C ASP A 11 26.02 3.34 40.06
N ARG A 12 25.58 4.37 39.32
CA ARG A 12 24.41 4.23 38.42
C ARG A 12 24.66 3.28 37.26
N LEU A 13 25.86 3.27 36.69
CA LEU A 13 26.22 2.33 35.62
C LEU A 13 26.35 0.89 36.13
N SER A 14 26.79 0.69 37.37
CA SER A 14 26.84 -0.62 38.01
C SER A 14 25.44 -1.20 38.26
N LEU A 15 24.50 -0.35 38.72
CA LEU A 15 23.09 -0.73 38.88
C LEU A 15 22.43 -1.11 37.54
N LEU A 16 22.67 -0.32 36.48
CA LEU A 16 22.15 -0.61 35.14
C LEU A 16 22.68 -1.93 34.57
N ARG A 17 23.97 -2.25 34.77
CA ARG A 17 24.52 -3.56 34.38
C ARG A 17 23.88 -4.71 35.14
N THR A 18 23.69 -4.55 36.45
CA THR A 18 23.11 -5.58 37.30
C THR A 18 21.65 -5.87 36.95
N ASP A 19 20.91 -4.85 36.49
CA ASP A 19 19.53 -5.04 36.03
C ASP A 19 19.45 -5.57 34.60
N LEU A 20 20.40 -5.23 33.71
CA LEU A 20 20.53 -5.84 32.38
C LEU A 20 20.77 -7.35 32.45
N ASP A 21 21.56 -7.82 33.41
CA ASP A 21 21.79 -9.26 33.64
C ASP A 21 20.55 -9.98 34.22
N LYS A 22 19.58 -9.23 34.76
CA LYS A 22 18.28 -9.77 35.22
C LYS A 22 17.20 -9.71 34.15
N VAL A 23 17.43 -9.00 33.04
CA VAL A 23 16.53 -9.04 31.88
C VAL A 23 16.74 -10.37 31.16
N THR A 24 15.96 -11.37 31.57
CA THR A 24 15.77 -12.57 30.78
C THR A 24 15.04 -12.16 29.50
N TRP A 25 15.80 -12.02 28.41
CA TRP A 25 15.23 -11.88 27.08
C TRP A 25 14.28 -13.07 26.87
N ALA A 26 12.99 -12.79 26.74
CA ALA A 26 12.03 -13.83 26.46
C ALA A 26 12.47 -14.53 25.17
N ASP A 27 12.74 -15.83 25.26
CA ASP A 27 13.02 -16.67 24.09
C ASP A 27 12.00 -16.34 22.99
N GLY A 28 12.45 -16.24 21.74
CA GLY A 28 11.59 -15.97 20.59
C GLY A 28 10.40 -16.93 20.51
N ALA A 29 10.54 -18.16 21.03
CA ALA A 29 9.41 -19.08 21.18
C ALA A 29 8.37 -18.60 22.22
N THR A 30 8.80 -17.98 23.32
CA THR A 30 7.93 -17.39 24.35
C THR A 30 7.22 -16.14 23.84
N ILE A 31 7.89 -15.31 23.04
CA ILE A 31 7.25 -14.15 22.37
C ILE A 31 6.19 -14.63 21.36
N ARG A 32 6.51 -15.61 20.51
CA ARG A 32 5.54 -16.24 19.59
C ARG A 32 4.38 -16.90 20.33
N ARG A 33 4.64 -17.58 21.46
CA ARG A 33 3.60 -18.21 22.29
C ARG A 33 2.71 -17.18 22.96
N ARG A 34 3.25 -16.02 23.38
CA ARG A 34 2.46 -14.88 23.89
C ARG A 34 1.65 -14.23 22.78
N GLY A 35 2.18 -14.12 21.57
CA GLY A 35 1.44 -13.67 20.37
C GLY A 35 0.25 -14.58 20.07
N HIS A 36 0.49 -15.89 19.98
CA HIS A 36 -0.57 -16.90 19.82
C HIS A 36 -1.56 -16.91 20.97
N GLN A 37 -1.11 -16.79 22.23
CA GLN A 37 -2.03 -16.73 23.38
C GLN A 37 -2.88 -15.46 23.39
N ARG A 38 -2.38 -14.32 22.86
CA ARG A 38 -3.20 -13.11 22.68
C ARG A 38 -4.22 -13.29 21.56
N GLN A 39 -3.87 -13.94 20.46
CA GLN A 39 -4.82 -14.32 19.41
C GLN A 39 -5.90 -15.30 19.90
N VAL A 40 -5.51 -16.34 20.65
CA VAL A 40 -6.45 -17.33 21.20
C VAL A 40 -7.31 -16.72 22.32
N ARG A 41 -6.77 -15.85 23.16
CA ARG A 41 -7.58 -15.09 24.13
C ARG A 41 -8.58 -14.18 23.42
N ARG A 42 -8.22 -13.54 22.30
CA ARG A 42 -9.17 -12.76 21.49
C ARG A 42 -10.25 -13.66 20.88
N ALA A 43 -9.90 -14.81 20.31
CA ALA A 43 -10.90 -15.78 19.84
C ALA A 43 -11.85 -16.23 20.96
N ALA A 44 -11.34 -16.35 22.19
CA ALA A 44 -12.13 -16.70 23.37
C ALA A 44 -12.92 -15.52 23.98
N THR A 45 -12.46 -14.26 23.88
CA THR A 45 -13.17 -13.08 24.40
C THR A 45 -14.13 -12.43 23.41
N THR A 46 -13.95 -12.64 22.10
CA THR A 46 -14.94 -12.25 21.09
C THR A 46 -16.14 -13.22 21.08
N GLY A 47 -16.02 -14.37 21.75
CA GLY A 47 -17.16 -15.10 22.30
C GLY A 47 -17.51 -14.55 23.68
N ALA A 48 -18.33 -13.51 23.75
CA ALA A 48 -18.81 -12.97 25.02
C ALA A 48 -19.69 -14.01 25.75
N ALA A 49 -19.08 -14.84 26.59
CA ALA A 49 -19.80 -15.59 27.61
C ALA A 49 -20.01 -14.65 28.81
N VAL A 50 -21.19 -14.03 28.90
CA VAL A 50 -21.66 -13.45 30.16
C VAL A 50 -22.00 -14.61 31.08
N VAL A 51 -21.07 -14.98 31.96
CA VAL A 51 -21.33 -15.92 33.05
C VAL A 51 -22.04 -15.18 34.16
N THR A 52 -23.37 -15.20 34.15
CA THR A 52 -24.17 -14.76 35.30
C THR A 52 -24.10 -15.86 36.35
N VAL A 53 -23.37 -15.62 37.44
CA VAL A 53 -23.39 -16.50 38.62
C VAL A 53 -24.69 -16.22 39.39
N VAL A 54 -25.67 -17.11 39.25
CA VAL A 54 -26.76 -17.27 40.22
C VAL A 54 -26.87 -18.76 40.53
N GLY A 55 -26.77 -19.07 41.82
CA GLY A 55 -26.57 -20.42 42.33
C GLY A 55 -27.79 -21.32 42.34
N ALA A 56 -27.49 -22.59 42.65
CA ALA A 56 -28.38 -23.67 43.07
C ALA A 56 -29.44 -24.09 42.05
N LEU A 57 -29.01 -24.91 41.09
CA LEU A 57 -29.65 -26.12 40.53
C LEU A 57 -29.10 -26.29 39.11
N GLY A 58 -28.08 -27.14 38.98
CA GLY A 58 -27.23 -27.22 37.80
C GLY A 58 -27.97 -27.67 36.54
N TYR A 59 -28.15 -26.74 35.61
CA TYR A 59 -28.22 -26.98 34.15
C TYR A 59 -27.80 -25.67 33.45
N SER A 60 -26.71 -25.71 32.69
CA SER A 60 -26.32 -24.62 31.77
C SER A 60 -26.74 -25.01 30.36
N ALA A 61 -27.66 -24.27 29.76
CA ALA A 61 -27.94 -24.36 28.32
C ALA A 61 -27.24 -23.18 27.63
N ILE A 62 -26.41 -23.47 26.63
CA ILE A 62 -25.81 -22.45 25.76
C ILE A 62 -26.81 -22.17 24.66
N VAL A 63 -27.42 -20.98 24.67
CA VAL A 63 -28.23 -20.48 23.56
C VAL A 63 -27.36 -19.50 22.77
N GLY A 64 -26.89 -19.94 21.61
CA GLY A 64 -26.18 -19.07 20.67
C GLY A 64 -27.17 -18.14 19.97
N LEU A 65 -27.01 -16.82 20.15
CA LEU A 65 -27.62 -15.84 19.27
C LEU A 65 -26.74 -15.69 18.03
N PRO A 66 -27.29 -15.73 16.81
CA PRO A 66 -26.52 -15.40 15.62
C PRO A 66 -26.14 -13.91 15.68
N TYR A 67 -24.84 -13.63 15.70
CA TYR A 67 -24.32 -12.28 15.54
C TYR A 67 -23.69 -12.18 14.15
N ASP A 68 -24.12 -11.20 13.35
CA ASP A 68 -23.49 -10.88 12.08
C ASP A 68 -22.12 -10.23 12.35
N PRO A 69 -21.00 -10.82 11.87
CA PRO A 69 -19.71 -10.15 11.97
C PRO A 69 -19.71 -8.95 11.03
N VAL A 70 -19.67 -7.74 11.59
CA VAL A 70 -19.40 -6.52 10.83
C VAL A 70 -17.94 -6.55 10.38
N THR A 71 -17.71 -6.98 9.15
CA THR A 71 -16.40 -7.00 8.48
C THR A 71 -15.90 -5.57 8.24
N LEU A 72 -14.62 -5.30 8.53
CA LEU A 72 -14.00 -3.99 8.30
C LEU A 72 -13.88 -3.63 6.80
N ALA A 73 -13.89 -4.62 5.90
CA ALA A 73 -13.89 -4.41 4.46
C ALA A 73 -15.08 -3.57 3.96
N THR A 74 -16.20 -3.59 4.69
CA THR A 74 -17.39 -2.82 4.32
C THR A 74 -17.20 -1.32 4.52
N ARG A 75 -16.31 -0.82 5.40
CA ARG A 75 -16.13 0.65 5.51
C ARG A 75 -15.54 1.31 4.26
N TYR A 76 -14.76 0.58 3.47
CA TYR A 76 -14.23 1.09 2.21
C TYR A 76 -15.15 0.81 1.01
N LEU A 77 -16.03 -0.19 1.10
CA LEU A 77 -16.96 -0.56 0.01
C LEU A 77 -18.39 0.02 0.17
N GLN A 78 -18.83 0.36 1.38
CA GLN A 78 -20.23 0.66 1.71
C GLN A 78 -20.62 2.15 1.61
N SER A 79 -19.71 3.04 1.16
CA SER A 79 -20.06 4.43 0.82
C SER A 79 -20.81 4.55 -0.52
N SER A 80 -21.28 3.44 -1.12
CA SER A 80 -21.76 3.38 -2.50
C SER A 80 -23.26 3.07 -2.67
N SER A 81 -24.06 3.04 -1.61
CA SER A 81 -25.49 2.68 -1.74
C SER A 81 -26.42 3.48 -0.83
N ALA A 82 -26.65 4.75 -1.20
CA ALA A 82 -27.82 5.50 -0.73
C ALA A 82 -28.26 6.50 -1.82
N ASP A 83 -28.82 5.98 -2.91
CA ASP A 83 -30.01 6.53 -3.58
C ASP A 83 -30.23 5.79 -4.91
N ARG A 84 -31.11 4.78 -4.90
CA ARG A 84 -31.86 4.38 -6.09
C ARG A 84 -33.18 3.76 -5.65
N THR A 85 -34.21 4.56 -5.80
CA THR A 85 -35.63 4.22 -5.74
C THR A 85 -35.95 2.95 -6.52
N ALA A 86 -36.78 2.13 -5.88
CA ALA A 86 -37.28 0.84 -6.32
C ALA A 86 -38.02 0.88 -7.67
N VAL A 87 -37.80 -0.14 -8.49
CA VAL A 87 -38.77 -0.63 -9.49
C VAL A 87 -38.91 -2.13 -9.30
N THR A 88 -40.11 -2.53 -8.91
CA THR A 88 -40.57 -3.89 -8.71
C THR A 88 -40.94 -4.50 -10.06
N SER A 89 -40.49 -5.72 -10.38
CA SER A 89 -41.35 -6.72 -11.05
C SER A 89 -40.80 -8.15 -10.95
N PRO A 90 -41.68 -9.17 -11.00
CA PRO A 90 -41.38 -10.54 -10.58
C PRO A 90 -41.38 -11.56 -11.74
N GLY A 91 -40.79 -12.74 -11.49
CA GLY A 91 -41.21 -13.99 -12.11
C GLY A 91 -40.10 -14.77 -12.83
N GLY A 92 -39.92 -16.06 -12.47
CA GLY A 92 -39.17 -17.02 -13.27
C GLY A 92 -38.54 -18.15 -12.48
N THR A 93 -39.26 -19.26 -12.35
CA THR A 93 -38.96 -20.50 -11.61
C THR A 93 -38.02 -21.47 -12.36
N THR A 94 -37.34 -22.33 -11.56
CA THR A 94 -36.93 -23.74 -11.76
C THR A 94 -35.95 -24.11 -12.89
N GLU A 95 -34.87 -24.85 -12.58
CA GLU A 95 -34.85 -26.34 -12.68
C GLU A 95 -33.52 -26.95 -12.15
N SER A 96 -33.66 -28.17 -11.64
CA SER A 96 -32.67 -29.05 -11.01
C SER A 96 -31.73 -29.74 -12.02
N SER A 97 -30.54 -30.17 -11.58
CA SER A 97 -30.02 -31.51 -11.95
C SER A 97 -28.87 -31.98 -11.07
N GLU A 98 -29.11 -33.13 -10.45
CA GLU A 98 -28.17 -34.07 -9.84
C GLU A 98 -27.07 -34.56 -10.80
N ARG A 99 -25.86 -34.78 -10.26
CA ARG A 99 -25.16 -36.09 -10.29
C ARG A 99 -23.82 -36.02 -9.54
N SER A 100 -23.68 -36.87 -8.54
CA SER A 100 -22.40 -37.43 -8.05
C SER A 100 -22.14 -38.79 -8.75
N PRO A 101 -21.17 -39.62 -8.33
CA PRO A 101 -19.73 -39.43 -8.10
C PRO A 101 -18.89 -40.47 -8.90
N THR A 102 -17.56 -40.39 -8.88
CA THR A 102 -16.70 -41.60 -8.95
C THR A 102 -15.30 -41.37 -8.40
N ASP A 103 -14.89 -42.30 -7.53
CA ASP A 103 -13.56 -42.65 -7.08
C ASP A 103 -12.52 -42.80 -8.22
N SER A 104 -11.25 -42.54 -7.90
CA SER A 104 -10.13 -43.45 -8.24
C SER A 104 -8.84 -43.06 -7.49
N GLU A 105 -8.40 -44.00 -6.65
CA GLU A 105 -7.05 -44.59 -6.56
C GLU A 105 -5.82 -43.66 -6.53
N ARG A 106 -5.09 -43.58 -5.40
CA ARG A 106 -4.06 -44.54 -4.94
C ARG A 106 -2.88 -44.69 -5.91
N THR A 107 -1.84 -43.89 -5.68
CA THR A 107 -0.45 -44.30 -5.95
C THR A 107 0.43 -43.94 -4.76
N SER A 108 0.91 -44.99 -4.11
CA SER A 108 2.03 -44.98 -3.18
C SER A 108 3.34 -44.91 -3.96
N ASP A 109 4.25 -44.04 -3.58
CA ASP A 109 5.70 -44.21 -3.77
C ASP A 109 6.42 -43.37 -2.69
N ARG A 110 7.02 -43.97 -1.66
CA ARG A 110 8.30 -44.69 -1.60
C ARG A 110 9.51 -43.74 -1.58
N SER A 111 10.24 -43.83 -0.46
CA SER A 111 11.66 -43.49 -0.24
C SER A 111 11.95 -42.21 0.55
N SER A 112 12.10 -42.36 1.87
CA SER A 112 12.95 -41.48 2.67
C SER A 112 14.15 -42.27 3.15
N SER A 113 15.29 -42.01 2.51
CA SER A 113 16.60 -42.54 2.87
C SER A 113 17.27 -41.62 3.88
N THR A 114 17.78 -42.24 4.93
CA THR A 114 18.63 -41.70 5.98
C THR A 114 19.98 -41.24 5.40
N ARG A 115 20.42 -40.01 5.68
CA ARG A 115 21.85 -39.76 5.90
C ARG A 115 22.14 -38.48 6.68
N ALA A 116 22.76 -38.70 7.84
CA ALA A 116 23.50 -37.71 8.61
C ALA A 116 24.93 -37.53 8.04
N SER A 117 25.43 -36.31 8.09
CA SER A 117 26.83 -35.83 8.14
C SER A 117 26.77 -34.34 7.73
N GLY A 118 27.13 -33.34 8.54
CA GLY A 118 28.24 -33.27 9.48
C GLY A 118 29.43 -32.61 8.79
N VAL A 119 29.41 -31.28 8.62
CA VAL A 119 30.60 -30.46 8.33
C VAL A 119 30.49 -29.15 9.11
N ALA A 120 31.44 -28.98 10.03
CA ALA A 120 31.65 -27.77 10.81
C ALA A 120 32.25 -26.67 9.93
N VAL A 121 31.70 -25.46 10.03
CA VAL A 121 32.24 -24.24 9.40
C VAL A 121 32.86 -23.37 10.49
N PRO A 122 34.10 -22.87 10.30
CA PRO A 122 34.80 -22.08 11.29
C PRO A 122 34.23 -20.66 11.41
N ALA A 123 34.25 -20.15 12.65
CA ALA A 123 33.82 -18.81 13.04
C ALA A 123 34.70 -17.70 12.43
N PRO A 124 34.12 -16.56 12.01
CA PRO A 124 34.89 -15.38 11.68
C PRO A 124 35.25 -14.57 12.94
N HIS A 125 36.51 -14.12 12.98
CA HIS A 125 37.07 -13.17 13.92
C HIS A 125 36.37 -11.80 13.86
N PRO A 126 36.12 -11.11 14.99
CA PRO A 126 35.70 -9.71 14.98
C PRO A 126 36.92 -8.79 14.90
N THR A 127 37.03 -8.06 13.78
CA THR A 127 38.00 -6.96 13.64
C THR A 127 37.40 -5.67 14.22
N ARG A 128 38.19 -5.07 15.10
CA ARG A 128 38.02 -3.84 15.88
C ARG A 128 37.59 -2.61 15.04
N PRO A 129 36.63 -1.79 15.50
CA PRO A 129 36.29 -0.52 14.85
C PRO A 129 37.33 0.57 15.15
N GLY A 130 37.76 1.28 14.11
CA GLY A 130 38.48 2.54 14.23
C GLY A 130 37.48 3.70 14.34
N SER A 131 37.68 4.55 15.36
CA SER A 131 37.05 5.86 15.48
C SER A 131 37.49 6.79 14.36
N PRO A 132 36.58 7.49 13.67
CA PRO A 132 36.87 8.77 13.06
C PRO A 132 36.51 9.91 14.01
N GLU A 133 37.34 10.93 13.94
CA GLU A 133 37.41 12.12 14.77
C GLU A 133 36.16 13.00 14.69
N ASP A 134 35.86 13.60 15.84
CA ASP A 134 35.08 14.82 15.98
C ASP A 134 35.65 15.91 15.05
N THR A 135 34.83 16.41 14.13
CA THR A 135 34.98 17.77 13.62
C THR A 135 33.60 18.38 13.49
N SER A 136 33.25 19.17 14.50
CA SER A 136 32.03 19.95 14.58
C SER A 136 32.30 21.36 14.02
N PRO A 137 31.80 21.73 12.83
CA PRO A 137 31.80 23.13 12.42
C PRO A 137 30.53 23.84 12.91
N SER A 138 30.73 24.92 13.65
CA SER A 138 29.71 25.88 14.07
C SER A 138 28.88 26.43 12.91
N PRO A 139 27.55 26.61 13.06
CA PRO A 139 26.76 27.36 12.11
C PRO A 139 26.92 28.87 12.35
N THR A 140 27.58 29.55 11.41
CA THR A 140 27.55 31.00 11.26
C THR A 140 26.20 31.42 10.68
N THR A 141 25.43 32.20 11.43
CA THR A 141 24.18 32.82 11.01
C THR A 141 24.45 34.01 10.10
N PRO A 142 23.96 34.04 8.84
CA PRO A 142 23.84 35.29 8.09
C PRO A 142 22.43 35.86 8.28
N MET A 143 22.35 36.96 9.05
CA MET A 143 21.27 37.94 8.91
C MET A 143 21.43 38.61 7.54
N GLY A 144 20.38 38.61 6.71
CA GLY A 144 20.50 39.19 5.38
C GLY A 144 19.20 39.33 4.60
N THR A 145 18.59 40.49 4.78
CA THR A 145 17.99 41.28 3.68
C THR A 145 16.57 40.93 3.25
N SER A 146 15.67 41.79 3.73
CA SER A 146 14.32 42.06 3.25
C SER A 146 14.30 42.39 1.75
N PRO A 147 13.43 41.78 0.92
CA PRO A 147 13.19 42.26 -0.43
C PRO A 147 12.08 43.32 -0.43
N GLU A 148 12.51 44.46 -0.93
CA GLU A 148 11.84 45.67 -1.35
C GLU A 148 10.57 45.40 -2.18
N ALA A 149 9.50 46.11 -1.85
CA ALA A 149 8.24 46.12 -2.59
C ALA A 149 8.40 46.97 -3.87
N THR A 150 8.44 46.31 -5.03
CA THR A 150 8.42 47.02 -6.32
C THR A 150 7.07 46.83 -6.99
N THR A 151 6.26 47.89 -6.92
CA THR A 151 5.04 48.14 -7.68
C THR A 151 5.37 48.41 -9.15
N PRO A 152 4.84 47.66 -10.13
CA PRO A 152 4.83 48.08 -11.53
C PRO A 152 3.56 48.89 -11.83
N GLY A 153 3.77 50.11 -12.31
CA GLY A 153 2.74 51.07 -12.69
C GLY A 153 1.97 50.75 -13.99
N PRO A 154 0.89 51.49 -14.24
CA PRO A 154 0.00 51.30 -15.38
C PRO A 154 0.68 51.78 -16.68
N THR A 155 0.54 51.01 -17.77
CA THR A 155 1.02 51.38 -19.11
C THR A 155 -0.15 51.29 -20.11
N PRO A 156 -0.24 52.23 -21.08
CA PRO A 156 -1.50 52.78 -21.56
C PRO A 156 -2.08 52.08 -22.79
N SER A 157 -3.36 52.36 -22.98
CA SER A 157 -4.18 52.07 -24.16
C SER A 157 -3.53 52.51 -25.48
N THR A 158 -3.59 51.63 -26.48
CA THR A 158 -3.24 51.92 -27.88
C THR A 158 -4.41 51.54 -28.79
N PRO A 159 -4.60 52.25 -29.92
CA PRO A 159 -5.91 52.53 -30.48
C PRO A 159 -6.40 51.50 -31.49
N SER A 160 -7.71 51.59 -31.68
CA SER A 160 -8.53 51.01 -32.73
C SER A 160 -7.96 51.28 -34.13
N THR A 161 -7.75 50.22 -34.91
CA THR A 161 -7.47 50.29 -36.35
C THR A 161 -8.59 49.63 -37.13
N SER A 162 -9.05 50.39 -38.13
CA SER A 162 -10.14 50.16 -39.07
C SER A 162 -10.03 48.87 -39.90
N PRO A 163 -11.16 48.38 -40.46
CA PRO A 163 -11.24 47.13 -41.19
C PRO A 163 -10.77 47.31 -42.64
N SER A 164 -9.90 46.43 -43.12
CA SER A 164 -9.45 46.40 -44.50
C SER A 164 -9.66 45.01 -45.11
N GLU A 165 -10.53 45.02 -46.11
CA GLU A 165 -10.62 44.15 -47.29
C GLU A 165 -10.73 42.64 -47.11
N SER A 166 -11.90 42.16 -47.53
CA SER A 166 -12.33 40.77 -47.65
C SER A 166 -11.72 40.11 -48.90
N PRO A 167 -10.78 39.15 -48.78
CA PRO A 167 -10.39 38.30 -49.90
C PRO A 167 -11.40 37.16 -50.09
N SER A 168 -11.71 36.86 -51.36
CA SER A 168 -12.59 35.76 -51.78
C SER A 168 -12.16 34.40 -51.22
N PRO A 169 -13.11 33.54 -50.81
CA PRO A 169 -12.81 32.22 -50.27
C PRO A 169 -12.37 31.28 -51.39
N SER A 170 -11.05 31.06 -51.49
CA SER A 170 -10.50 29.92 -52.24
C SER A 170 -10.84 28.64 -51.49
N THR A 171 -11.63 27.76 -52.12
CA THR A 171 -12.01 26.45 -51.60
C THR A 171 -10.75 25.65 -51.26
N PRO A 172 -10.45 25.38 -49.98
CA PRO A 172 -9.27 24.61 -49.61
C PRO A 172 -9.46 23.18 -50.10
N SER A 173 -8.55 22.71 -50.93
CA SER A 173 -8.43 21.30 -51.27
C SER A 173 -8.26 20.50 -49.97
N GLU A 174 -9.24 19.66 -49.64
CA GLU A 174 -9.22 18.80 -48.46
C GLU A 174 -8.01 17.87 -48.52
N SER A 175 -6.93 18.26 -47.84
CA SER A 175 -5.80 17.37 -47.60
C SER A 175 -6.31 16.22 -46.72
N PRO A 176 -6.04 14.95 -47.06
CA PRO A 176 -6.55 13.80 -46.32
C PRO A 176 -6.19 13.95 -44.84
N ALA A 177 -7.21 14.05 -43.99
CA ALA A 177 -7.03 14.20 -42.56
C ALA A 177 -6.33 12.95 -42.01
N THR A 178 -5.05 13.07 -41.71
CA THR A 178 -4.30 12.02 -41.02
C THR A 178 -4.95 11.77 -39.67
N THR A 179 -5.58 10.60 -39.50
CA THR A 179 -6.14 10.20 -38.21
C THR A 179 -5.05 10.28 -37.15
N PRO A 180 -5.26 11.04 -36.05
CA PRO A 180 -4.30 11.09 -34.96
C PRO A 180 -4.04 9.67 -34.45
N PRO A 181 -2.79 9.33 -34.08
CA PRO A 181 -2.52 8.03 -33.48
C PRO A 181 -3.42 7.82 -32.26
N SER A 182 -4.06 6.65 -32.16
CA SER A 182 -4.85 6.26 -30.98
C SER A 182 -3.96 6.35 -29.75
N ARG A 183 -4.43 7.09 -28.74
CA ARG A 183 -3.76 7.17 -27.44
C ARG A 183 -3.87 5.80 -26.75
N PRO A 184 -2.81 5.30 -26.09
CA PRO A 184 -2.90 4.07 -25.32
C PRO A 184 -3.99 4.18 -24.22
N ASP A 185 -4.76 3.11 -24.04
CA ASP A 185 -5.79 3.02 -23.02
C ASP A 185 -5.17 2.71 -21.63
N PRO A 186 -5.36 3.57 -20.60
CA PRO A 186 -4.84 3.31 -19.27
C PRO A 186 -5.36 1.99 -18.65
N ALA A 187 -6.58 1.54 -19.00
CA ALA A 187 -7.15 0.33 -18.43
C ALA A 187 -6.39 -0.94 -18.87
N ALA A 188 -5.82 -0.94 -20.08
CA ALA A 188 -4.98 -2.03 -20.57
C ALA A 188 -3.68 -2.18 -19.76
N SER A 189 -3.22 -1.10 -19.13
CA SER A 189 -1.99 -1.07 -18.33
C SER A 189 -2.17 -1.41 -16.85
N LEU A 190 -3.40 -1.64 -16.38
CA LEU A 190 -3.68 -2.08 -15.01
C LEU A 190 -3.18 -3.51 -14.78
N LEU A 191 -2.70 -3.80 -13.56
CA LEU A 191 -2.27 -5.15 -13.18
C LEU A 191 -3.42 -6.16 -13.26
N THR A 192 -3.13 -7.44 -13.51
CA THR A 192 -4.09 -8.54 -13.30
C THR A 192 -4.01 -9.08 -11.87
N SER A 193 -4.94 -9.99 -11.51
CA SER A 193 -4.95 -10.64 -10.20
C SER A 193 -3.65 -11.40 -9.91
N GLU A 194 -3.06 -12.02 -10.92
CA GLU A 194 -1.84 -12.82 -10.82
C GLU A 194 -0.58 -11.96 -10.66
N GLU A 195 -0.65 -10.70 -11.08
CA GLU A 195 0.46 -9.74 -10.99
C GLU A 195 0.41 -8.91 -9.71
N MET A 196 -0.71 -8.93 -8.98
CA MET A 196 -0.81 -8.26 -7.69
C MET A 196 0.13 -8.90 -6.65
N PRO A 197 0.72 -8.11 -5.73
CA PRO A 197 1.65 -8.58 -4.70
C PRO A 197 1.09 -9.73 -3.87
N LYS A 198 1.90 -10.74 -3.55
CA LYS A 198 1.43 -11.81 -2.65
C LYS A 198 1.21 -11.28 -1.23
N VAL A 199 0.08 -11.66 -0.62
CA VAL A 199 -0.24 -11.30 0.76
C VAL A 199 -0.02 -12.52 1.66
N ASN A 200 1.14 -12.54 2.32
CA ASN A 200 1.67 -13.68 3.07
C ASN A 200 1.76 -14.99 2.25
N ASP A 201 2.30 -16.06 2.84
CA ASP A 201 2.41 -17.38 2.21
C ASP A 201 1.12 -18.22 2.36
N SER A 202 -0.04 -17.61 2.10
CA SER A 202 -1.35 -18.19 2.44
C SER A 202 -1.96 -19.11 1.37
N GLY A 203 -1.25 -19.41 0.27
CA GLY A 203 -1.77 -20.22 -0.84
C GLY A 203 -3.00 -19.64 -1.55
N THR A 204 -3.40 -18.43 -1.18
CA THR A 204 -4.56 -17.70 -1.67
C THR A 204 -4.14 -16.76 -2.81
N SER A 205 -5.09 -16.25 -3.59
CA SER A 205 -4.85 -15.30 -4.68
C SER A 205 -5.78 -14.11 -4.62
N TRP A 206 -5.40 -13.04 -5.32
CA TRP A 206 -6.28 -11.91 -5.58
C TRP A 206 -7.42 -12.30 -6.54
N THR A 207 -8.55 -11.62 -6.40
CA THR A 207 -9.66 -11.64 -7.35
C THR A 207 -10.04 -10.21 -7.67
N SER A 208 -10.14 -9.88 -8.96
CA SER A 208 -10.61 -8.57 -9.43
C SER A 208 -12.10 -8.40 -9.12
N THR A 209 -12.48 -7.27 -8.53
CA THR A 209 -13.87 -6.91 -8.22
C THR A 209 -14.47 -5.93 -9.23
N GLY A 210 -13.65 -5.40 -10.14
CA GLY A 210 -14.10 -4.48 -11.18
C GLY A 210 -12.98 -3.59 -11.70
N THR A 211 -13.20 -3.02 -12.88
CA THR A 211 -12.37 -1.96 -13.45
C THR A 211 -13.26 -0.76 -13.72
N GLU A 212 -12.78 0.43 -13.40
CA GLU A 212 -13.49 1.69 -13.55
C GLU A 212 -12.61 2.76 -14.19
N ASP A 213 -13.27 3.67 -14.92
CA ASP A 213 -12.64 4.88 -15.42
C ASP A 213 -12.48 5.90 -14.28
N GLY A 214 -11.31 6.54 -14.20
CA GLY A 214 -10.95 7.42 -13.10
C GLY A 214 -10.33 6.66 -11.90
N GLU A 215 -10.29 7.33 -10.75
CA GLU A 215 -9.82 6.74 -9.49
C GLU A 215 -10.94 6.13 -8.65
N GLY A 216 -12.19 6.16 -9.12
CA GLY A 216 -13.36 5.84 -8.30
C GLY A 216 -13.72 6.96 -7.33
N ALA A 217 -14.65 6.67 -6.41
CA ALA A 217 -15.15 7.64 -5.42
C ALA A 217 -14.23 7.84 -4.22
N SER A 218 -13.35 6.86 -3.95
CA SER A 218 -12.45 6.86 -2.80
C SER A 218 -11.00 6.95 -3.27
N PRO A 219 -10.10 7.64 -2.55
CA PRO A 219 -8.68 7.60 -2.84
C PRO A 219 -8.14 6.17 -2.91
N ALA A 220 -7.09 5.95 -3.70
CA ALA A 220 -6.47 4.63 -3.83
C ALA A 220 -5.68 4.24 -2.57
N SER A 221 -5.15 5.23 -1.86
CA SER A 221 -4.36 5.09 -0.62
C SER A 221 -4.89 6.02 0.46
N VAL A 222 -4.83 5.59 1.72
CA VAL A 222 -5.20 6.44 2.87
C VAL A 222 -4.28 7.66 3.04
N CYS A 223 -3.08 7.63 2.45
CA CYS A 223 -2.11 8.72 2.48
C CYS A 223 -2.29 9.69 1.31
N GLN A 224 -3.16 9.39 0.34
CA GLN A 224 -3.35 10.22 -0.84
C GLN A 224 -4.12 11.51 -0.49
N ALA A 225 -3.49 12.67 -0.68
CA ALA A 225 -4.08 13.96 -0.32
C ALA A 225 -5.03 14.55 -1.38
N SER A 226 -4.91 14.12 -2.65
CA SER A 226 -5.83 14.49 -3.74
C SER A 226 -5.77 13.48 -4.88
N ASP A 227 -6.76 13.47 -5.78
CA ASP A 227 -6.77 12.56 -6.92
C ASP A 227 -5.67 12.86 -7.96
N LEU A 228 -5.24 11.87 -8.76
CA LEU A 228 -4.21 12.05 -9.79
C LEU A 228 -4.67 13.00 -10.91
N ARG A 229 -5.99 13.18 -11.13
CA ARG A 229 -6.51 14.18 -12.08
C ARG A 229 -6.22 15.61 -11.62
N SER A 230 -6.31 15.86 -10.32
CA SER A 230 -5.95 17.13 -9.67
C SER A 230 -4.45 17.40 -9.74
N LEU A 231 -3.63 16.34 -9.90
CA LEU A 231 -2.21 16.44 -10.24
C LEU A 231 -1.93 16.61 -11.76
N GLY A 232 -2.97 16.74 -12.58
CA GLY A 232 -2.86 16.97 -14.03
C GLY A 232 -2.92 15.72 -14.90
N ALA A 233 -3.36 14.57 -14.37
CA ALA A 233 -3.59 13.39 -15.20
C ALA A 233 -4.74 13.64 -16.19
N VAL A 234 -4.48 13.40 -17.47
CA VAL A 234 -5.48 13.53 -18.56
C VAL A 234 -6.38 12.31 -18.66
N ALA A 235 -5.88 11.14 -18.24
CA ALA A 235 -6.64 9.90 -18.17
C ALA A 235 -6.20 9.10 -16.94
N VAL A 236 -7.15 8.44 -16.29
CA VAL A 236 -6.90 7.57 -15.15
C VAL A 236 -7.83 6.36 -15.26
N ALA A 237 -7.33 5.18 -14.88
CA ALA A 237 -8.13 3.98 -14.73
C ALA A 237 -7.74 3.27 -13.43
N ARG A 238 -8.68 2.51 -12.87
CA ARG A 238 -8.49 1.76 -11.62
C ARG A 238 -9.07 0.36 -11.73
N ARG A 239 -8.38 -0.63 -11.16
CA ARG A 239 -8.90 -1.99 -10.94
C ARG A 239 -8.83 -2.31 -9.46
N ASN A 240 -9.94 -2.78 -8.91
CA ASN A 240 -10.05 -3.13 -7.50
C ASN A 240 -9.92 -4.64 -7.32
N PHE A 241 -9.36 -5.07 -6.20
CA PHE A 241 -9.11 -6.46 -5.88
C PHE A 241 -9.46 -6.79 -4.44
N VAL A 242 -9.80 -8.06 -4.20
CA VAL A 242 -9.92 -8.65 -2.87
C VAL A 242 -9.06 -9.90 -2.79
N TRP A 243 -8.51 -10.17 -1.60
CA TRP A 243 -7.71 -11.37 -1.33
C TRP A 243 -8.45 -12.31 -0.40
N GLY A 244 -8.56 -13.58 -0.81
CA GLY A 244 -9.30 -14.62 -0.10
C GLY A 244 -10.81 -14.53 -0.23
N SER A 245 -11.49 -15.60 0.18
CA SER A 245 -12.97 -15.69 0.15
C SER A 245 -13.65 -14.65 1.02
N ASP A 246 -12.97 -14.24 2.09
CA ASP A 246 -13.55 -13.40 3.15
C ASP A 246 -13.33 -11.90 2.88
N ALA A 247 -12.66 -11.55 1.78
CA ALA A 247 -12.35 -10.18 1.35
C ALA A 247 -11.73 -9.30 2.46
N GLN A 248 -10.98 -9.90 3.39
CA GLN A 248 -10.40 -9.19 4.53
C GLN A 248 -9.30 -8.21 4.13
N VAL A 249 -8.69 -8.44 2.98
CA VAL A 249 -7.65 -7.59 2.41
C VAL A 249 -8.16 -7.09 1.07
N ALA A 250 -8.16 -5.77 0.93
CA ALA A 250 -8.58 -5.07 -0.27
C ALA A 250 -7.37 -4.37 -0.92
N GLY A 251 -7.34 -4.35 -2.23
CA GLY A 251 -6.26 -3.71 -2.99
C GLY A 251 -6.76 -3.03 -4.26
N ALA A 252 -5.89 -2.22 -4.84
CA ALA A 252 -6.15 -1.52 -6.08
C ALA A 252 -4.88 -1.42 -6.93
N SER A 253 -5.05 -1.45 -8.25
CA SER A 253 -4.08 -0.97 -9.23
C SER A 253 -4.67 0.26 -9.88
N VAL A 254 -3.90 1.34 -9.96
CA VAL A 254 -4.28 2.60 -10.60
C VAL A 254 -3.22 2.96 -11.62
N VAL A 255 -3.66 3.42 -12.79
CA VAL A 255 -2.77 3.97 -13.83
C VAL A 255 -3.26 5.35 -14.20
N ALA A 256 -2.38 6.34 -14.10
CA ALA A 256 -2.61 7.71 -14.53
C ALA A 256 -1.67 8.11 -15.67
N VAL A 257 -2.22 8.73 -16.70
CA VAL A 257 -1.51 9.22 -17.89
C VAL A 257 -1.55 10.74 -17.89
N PHE A 258 -0.40 11.36 -18.13
CA PHE A 258 -0.21 12.81 -18.12
C PHE A 258 0.04 13.34 -19.53
N GLY A 259 -0.06 14.66 -19.71
CA GLY A 259 0.21 15.31 -20.99
C GLY A 259 1.66 15.18 -21.43
N SER A 260 2.60 15.12 -20.47
CA SER A 260 4.03 14.97 -20.73
C SER A 260 4.77 14.13 -19.68
N THR A 261 5.98 13.66 -20.04
CA THR A 261 6.91 13.00 -19.10
C THR A 261 7.29 13.91 -17.92
N LYS A 262 7.34 15.24 -18.14
CA LYS A 262 7.65 16.22 -17.08
C LYS A 262 6.54 16.28 -16.04
N GLU A 263 5.28 16.32 -16.48
CA GLU A 263 4.10 16.29 -15.60
C GLU A 263 4.01 14.97 -14.83
N ALA A 264 4.17 13.82 -15.50
CA ALA A 264 4.18 12.51 -14.83
C ALA A 264 5.28 12.42 -13.76
N ARG A 265 6.46 13.00 -14.02
CA ARG A 265 7.55 13.08 -13.03
C ARG A 265 7.20 13.99 -11.86
N ALA A 266 6.56 15.13 -12.11
CA ALA A 266 6.11 16.02 -11.06
C ALA A 266 5.07 15.35 -10.17
N ALA A 267 4.02 14.77 -10.76
CA ALA A 267 2.97 14.06 -10.04
C ALA A 267 3.52 12.87 -9.23
N SER A 268 4.42 12.06 -9.81
CA SER A 268 5.07 10.95 -9.10
C SER A 268 5.88 11.43 -7.89
N ARG A 269 6.56 12.58 -7.95
CA ARG A 269 7.26 13.15 -6.78
C ARG A 269 6.28 13.64 -5.73
N THR A 270 5.22 14.33 -6.13
CA THR A 270 4.18 14.79 -5.20
C THR A 270 3.52 13.61 -4.48
N TYR A 271 3.18 12.55 -5.20
CA TYR A 271 2.61 11.33 -4.61
C TYR A 271 3.59 10.67 -3.65
N ALA A 272 4.88 10.57 -4.00
CA ALA A 272 5.91 10.05 -3.10
C ALA A 272 6.04 10.89 -1.82
N THR A 273 5.92 12.21 -1.89
CA THR A 273 5.88 13.09 -0.72
C THR A 273 4.67 12.80 0.17
N TRP A 274 3.48 12.59 -0.40
CA TRP A 274 2.30 12.21 0.38
C TRP A 274 2.50 10.90 1.17
N LEU A 275 3.18 9.92 0.57
CA LEU A 275 3.48 8.65 1.25
C LEU A 275 4.51 8.82 2.37
N SER A 276 5.54 9.64 2.15
CA SER A 276 6.57 9.93 3.15
C SER A 276 6.06 10.79 4.31
N ASP A 277 5.10 11.68 4.07
CA ASP A 277 4.54 12.61 5.06
C ASP A 277 3.17 12.14 5.58
N CYS A 278 2.84 10.86 5.40
CA CYS A 278 1.52 10.33 5.70
C CYS A 278 1.18 10.42 7.19
N ALA A 279 0.12 11.18 7.52
CA ALA A 279 -0.33 11.36 8.91
C ALA A 279 -1.21 10.22 9.45
N TRP A 280 -1.64 9.29 8.60
CA TRP A 280 -2.51 8.18 9.02
C TRP A 280 -1.78 7.19 9.93
N GLY A 281 -0.49 6.98 9.73
CA GLY A 281 0.33 6.06 10.51
C GLY A 281 1.81 6.39 10.42
N SER A 282 2.66 5.44 10.77
CA SER A 282 4.11 5.56 10.64
C SER A 282 4.55 5.04 9.27
N PRO A 283 5.02 5.90 8.34
CA PRO A 283 5.50 5.46 7.05
C PRO A 283 6.90 4.85 7.15
N HIS A 284 7.13 3.79 6.39
CA HIS A 284 8.41 3.12 6.23
C HIS A 284 8.74 2.96 4.75
N GLY A 285 9.93 3.40 4.35
CA GLY A 285 10.37 3.46 2.96
C GLY A 285 10.87 4.87 2.56
N PRO A 286 11.08 5.13 1.26
CA PRO A 286 10.87 4.20 0.16
C PRO A 286 11.88 3.03 0.17
N ASN A 287 11.40 1.85 -0.21
CA ASN A 287 12.23 0.75 -0.68
C ASN A 287 12.36 0.87 -2.20
N ASP A 288 13.59 1.03 -2.69
CA ASP A 288 13.88 1.23 -4.11
C ASP A 288 14.11 -0.12 -4.82
N ILE A 289 13.48 -0.29 -5.99
CA ILE A 289 13.62 -1.47 -6.85
C ILE A 289 14.13 -1.03 -8.23
N SER A 290 15.28 -1.56 -8.62
CA SER A 290 15.87 -1.32 -9.94
C SER A 290 15.06 -1.99 -11.05
N VAL A 291 14.60 -1.19 -12.00
CA VAL A 291 13.92 -1.62 -13.24
C VAL A 291 14.74 -1.20 -14.45
N SER A 292 14.42 -1.71 -15.64
CA SER A 292 15.31 -1.63 -16.81
C SER A 292 15.77 -0.23 -17.19
N SER A 293 14.96 0.82 -16.95
CA SER A 293 15.39 2.21 -17.16
C SER A 293 14.83 3.17 -16.11
N GLY A 294 14.96 2.84 -14.83
CA GLY A 294 14.51 3.70 -13.74
C GLY A 294 14.50 3.01 -12.38
N VAL A 295 13.74 3.60 -11.46
CA VAL A 295 13.53 3.07 -10.10
C VAL A 295 12.03 3.03 -9.84
N ALA A 296 11.54 1.86 -9.41
CA ALA A 296 10.24 1.70 -8.79
C ALA A 296 10.40 1.81 -7.27
N ARG A 297 9.38 2.30 -6.57
CA ARG A 297 9.44 2.52 -5.11
C ARG A 297 8.25 1.94 -4.43
N TRP A 298 8.39 1.54 -3.19
CA TRP A 298 7.24 1.23 -2.35
C TRP A 298 7.45 1.60 -0.89
N TRP A 299 6.34 1.75 -0.18
CA TRP A 299 6.25 2.09 1.23
C TRP A 299 5.30 1.12 1.92
N TRP A 300 5.48 0.92 3.21
CA TRP A 300 4.43 0.41 4.08
C TRP A 300 4.16 1.43 5.18
N ILE A 301 2.89 1.66 5.48
CA ILE A 301 2.45 2.58 6.54
C ILE A 301 1.70 1.74 7.57
N GLY A 302 2.17 1.75 8.81
CA GLY A 302 1.55 1.00 9.92
C GLY A 302 0.86 1.93 10.91
N ARG A 303 -0.31 1.54 11.41
CA ARG A 303 -1.04 2.24 12.48
C ARG A 303 -1.44 1.27 13.57
N GLU A 304 -1.13 1.58 14.82
CA GLU A 304 -1.68 0.89 15.98
C GLU A 304 -3.06 1.45 16.33
N LEU A 305 -4.03 0.56 16.51
CA LEU A 305 -5.38 0.90 16.93
C LEU A 305 -5.50 0.90 18.45
N SER A 306 -6.52 1.58 18.99
CA SER A 306 -6.73 1.72 20.44
C SER A 306 -6.95 0.38 21.17
N ASP A 307 -7.37 -0.66 20.46
CA ASP A 307 -7.52 -2.01 21.01
C ASP A 307 -6.18 -2.80 21.00
N GLY A 308 -5.08 -2.20 20.55
CA GLY A 308 -3.77 -2.82 20.39
C GLY A 308 -3.64 -3.73 19.16
N SER A 309 -4.62 -3.72 18.25
CA SER A 309 -4.44 -4.31 16.91
C SER A 309 -3.68 -3.34 15.99
N GLY A 310 -3.18 -3.84 14.86
CA GLY A 310 -2.52 -3.03 13.84
C GLY A 310 -3.33 -2.99 12.56
N GLU A 311 -3.23 -1.89 11.83
CA GLU A 311 -3.59 -1.78 10.42
C GLU A 311 -2.34 -1.42 9.61
N MET A 312 -2.31 -1.87 8.37
CA MET A 312 -1.20 -1.57 7.48
C MET A 312 -1.69 -1.33 6.06
N GLU A 313 -1.13 -0.31 5.42
CA GLU A 313 -1.27 -0.07 3.99
C GLU A 313 0.11 -0.22 3.33
N ILE A 314 0.16 -0.94 2.21
CA ILE A 314 1.36 -1.05 1.39
C ILE A 314 1.08 -0.38 0.06
N VAL A 315 1.99 0.52 -0.34
CA VAL A 315 1.83 1.34 -1.55
C VAL A 315 3.07 1.25 -2.43
N GLY A 316 2.88 0.84 -3.67
CA GLY A 316 3.86 0.85 -4.75
C GLY A 316 3.64 2.00 -5.71
N LEU A 317 4.74 2.56 -6.20
CA LEU A 317 4.76 3.65 -7.16
C LEU A 317 5.77 3.36 -8.26
N VAL A 318 5.29 3.35 -9.51
CA VAL A 318 6.10 3.18 -10.71
C VAL A 318 5.80 4.29 -11.68
N ARG A 319 6.81 4.82 -12.38
CA ARG A 319 6.62 5.80 -13.44
C ARG A 319 7.44 5.44 -14.67
N ARG A 320 6.81 5.45 -15.85
CA ARG A 320 7.50 5.26 -17.12
C ARG A 320 6.92 6.21 -18.19
N GLY A 321 7.80 6.97 -18.84
CA GLY A 321 7.40 8.03 -19.77
C GLY A 321 6.40 9.00 -19.14
N ARG A 322 5.24 9.16 -19.80
CA ARG A 322 4.12 10.01 -19.37
C ARG A 322 3.10 9.32 -18.44
N ALA A 323 3.35 8.10 -17.97
CA ALA A 323 2.42 7.38 -17.11
C ALA A 323 3.00 7.06 -15.73
N VAL A 324 2.12 7.01 -14.74
CA VAL A 324 2.36 6.59 -13.35
C VAL A 324 1.42 5.43 -13.03
N SER A 325 1.94 4.39 -12.38
CA SER A 325 1.14 3.32 -11.80
C SER A 325 1.29 3.34 -10.28
N VAL A 326 0.16 3.24 -9.58
CA VAL A 326 0.07 3.10 -8.13
C VAL A 326 -0.55 1.74 -7.82
N ILE A 327 0.05 1.00 -6.90
CA ILE A 327 -0.44 -0.30 -6.44
C ILE A 327 -0.67 -0.19 -4.95
N VAL A 328 -1.84 -0.52 -4.44
CA VAL A 328 -2.16 -0.40 -3.02
C VAL A 328 -2.78 -1.70 -2.53
N TRP A 329 -2.49 -2.10 -1.29
CA TRP A 329 -3.43 -2.89 -0.52
C TRP A 329 -3.39 -2.55 0.96
N HIS A 330 -4.51 -2.83 1.61
CA HIS A 330 -4.74 -2.60 3.02
C HIS A 330 -5.05 -3.92 3.72
N GLN A 331 -4.39 -4.18 4.85
CA GLN A 331 -4.59 -5.36 5.67
C GLN A 331 -4.65 -5.01 7.15
N ALA A 332 -5.42 -5.80 7.91
CA ALA A 332 -5.34 -5.80 9.37
C ALA A 332 -4.23 -6.74 9.84
N GLY A 333 -3.59 -6.42 10.96
CA GLY A 333 -2.50 -7.20 11.57
C GLY A 333 -1.15 -6.47 11.54
N GLN A 334 -0.12 -7.14 12.06
CA GLN A 334 1.20 -6.52 12.30
C GLN A 334 2.37 -7.15 11.52
N ASP A 335 2.16 -8.25 10.80
CA ASP A 335 3.28 -9.05 10.32
C ASP A 335 3.41 -8.96 8.78
N LEU A 336 4.46 -8.25 8.32
CA LEU A 336 5.03 -8.40 6.97
C LEU A 336 6.20 -9.40 7.03
N ASN A 337 5.91 -10.65 7.39
CA ASN A 337 6.94 -11.68 7.43
C ASN A 337 7.07 -12.36 6.07
N TYR A 338 7.85 -11.75 5.17
CA TYR A 338 8.13 -12.29 3.84
C TYR A 338 9.60 -12.72 3.72
N GLU A 339 9.85 -13.82 3.03
CA GLU A 339 11.21 -14.28 2.71
C GLU A 339 11.91 -13.37 1.68
N SER A 340 11.14 -12.59 0.92
CA SER A 340 11.60 -11.68 -0.12
C SER A 340 10.73 -10.42 -0.19
N ASP A 341 11.14 -9.41 -0.97
CA ASP A 341 10.35 -8.19 -1.17
C ASP A 341 9.00 -8.54 -1.84
N PRO A 342 7.86 -8.37 -1.13
CA PRO A 342 6.56 -8.77 -1.66
C PRO A 342 6.10 -7.90 -2.85
N MET A 343 6.68 -6.70 -2.99
CA MET A 343 6.30 -5.73 -4.00
C MET A 343 7.09 -5.85 -5.30
N GLU A 344 8.26 -6.47 -5.27
CA GLU A 344 9.14 -6.54 -6.42
C GLU A 344 8.47 -7.09 -7.69
N PRO A 345 7.76 -8.24 -7.67
CA PRO A 345 7.15 -8.78 -8.87
C PRO A 345 6.09 -7.85 -9.48
N ALA A 346 5.24 -7.26 -8.63
CA ALA A 346 4.16 -6.37 -9.06
C ALA A 346 4.68 -5.05 -9.64
N LEU A 347 5.71 -4.47 -9.01
CA LEU A 347 6.34 -3.24 -9.50
C LEU A 347 7.04 -3.47 -10.86
N ARG A 348 7.67 -4.63 -11.06
CA ARG A 348 8.23 -5.01 -12.37
C ARG A 348 7.13 -5.24 -13.42
N ALA A 349 6.03 -5.89 -13.06
CA ALA A 349 4.88 -6.07 -13.95
C ALA A 349 4.28 -4.72 -14.37
N ALA A 350 4.04 -3.82 -13.41
CA ALA A 350 3.55 -2.47 -13.67
C ALA A 350 4.50 -1.69 -14.58
N TRP A 351 5.81 -1.75 -14.33
CA TRP A 351 6.81 -1.12 -15.20
C TRP A 351 6.73 -1.59 -16.66
N ASN A 352 6.51 -2.88 -16.86
CA ASN A 352 6.38 -3.47 -18.20
C ASN A 352 5.08 -3.02 -18.88
N ARG A 353 3.96 -2.99 -18.16
CA ARG A 353 2.66 -2.52 -18.69
C ARG A 353 2.63 -1.05 -19.09
N LEU A 354 3.59 -0.25 -18.62
CA LEU A 354 3.74 1.16 -18.99
C LEU A 354 4.66 1.39 -20.22
N SER A 355 5.05 0.35 -20.97
CA SER A 355 5.95 0.49 -22.13
C SER A 355 5.45 1.48 -23.18
N ASP A 356 4.15 1.51 -23.41
CA ASP A 356 3.52 2.22 -24.55
C ASP A 356 3.49 3.73 -24.33
N TYR A 357 3.81 4.20 -23.12
CA TYR A 357 3.85 5.62 -22.76
C TYR A 357 5.22 6.27 -22.92
N THR A 358 6.19 5.58 -23.54
CA THR A 358 7.57 6.09 -23.70
C THR A 358 7.76 6.96 -24.94
N THR A 359 6.87 6.92 -25.92
CA THR A 359 7.07 7.48 -27.28
C THR A 359 6.42 8.83 -27.53
N GLY A 360 6.10 9.61 -26.49
CA GLY A 360 5.33 10.86 -26.63
C GLY A 360 5.89 12.07 -25.92
#